data_AF-A0A1H3AT77-F1
#
_entry.id   AF-A0A1H3AT77-F1
#
_cell.length_a   1.000
_cell.length_b   1.000
_cell.length_c   1.000
_cell.angle_alpha   90.00
_cell.angle_beta   90.00
_cell.angle_gamma   90.00
#
_symmetry.space_group_name_H-M   'P 1'
#
loop_
_entity.id
_entity.type
_entity.pdbx_description
1 polymer ?
#
loop_
_entity_poly.entity_id
_entity_poly.type
_entity_poly.pdbx_seq_one_letter_code
_entity_poly.pdbx_strand_id
1 'polypeptide(L)'
;MENNNLDNQKYIRAQKRVKAIKGFYVHLFVYLGVNAFIILARIISGEGVGVLLDWSSYGTMFFWGIGIAFHAFGVFGMDFILGKNWEDKKIKELMDKDKKKYWE
;
A
#
# COMPACT_ATOMS: atom_id res chain seq x y z
N MET A 1 -14.55 -30.62 -11.36
CA MET A 1 -14.68 -29.20 -11.78
C MET A 1 -14.48 -28.21 -10.62
N GLU A 2 -14.78 -28.60 -9.38
CA GLU A 2 -14.65 -27.74 -8.18
C GLU A 2 -13.21 -27.33 -7.83
N ASN A 3 -12.22 -28.22 -8.06
CA ASN A 3 -10.79 -27.93 -7.84
C ASN A 3 -10.28 -26.75 -8.68
N ASN A 4 -10.64 -26.70 -9.97
CA ASN A 4 -10.19 -25.62 -10.87
C ASN A 4 -10.68 -24.24 -10.44
N ASN A 5 -11.88 -24.15 -9.86
CA ASN A 5 -12.45 -22.87 -9.42
C ASN A 5 -11.80 -22.37 -8.13
N LEU A 6 -11.52 -23.26 -7.17
CA LEU A 6 -10.82 -22.92 -5.93
C LEU A 6 -9.38 -22.48 -6.19
N ASP A 7 -8.67 -23.17 -7.09
CA ASP A 7 -7.30 -22.81 -7.45
C ASP A 7 -7.25 -21.48 -8.21
N ASN A 8 -8.23 -21.21 -9.09
CA ASN A 8 -8.35 -19.91 -9.76
C ASN A 8 -8.60 -18.76 -8.77
N GLN A 9 -9.45 -18.96 -7.74
CA GLN A 9 -9.70 -17.95 -6.72
C GLN A 9 -8.46 -17.64 -5.87
N LYS A 10 -7.73 -18.69 -5.44
CA LYS A 10 -6.46 -18.52 -4.72
C LYS A 10 -5.43 -17.78 -5.57
N TYR A 11 -5.34 -18.13 -6.86
CA TYR A 11 -4.46 -17.47 -7.81
C TYR A 11 -4.79 -15.98 -7.98
N ILE A 12 -6.07 -15.64 -8.20
CA ILE A 12 -6.52 -14.24 -8.34
C ILE A 12 -6.21 -13.44 -7.05
N ARG A 13 -6.40 -14.03 -5.87
CA ARG A 13 -6.07 -13.37 -4.60
C ARG A 13 -4.57 -13.10 -4.49
N ALA A 14 -3.74 -14.10 -4.76
CA ALA A 14 -2.29 -13.94 -4.76
C ALA A 14 -1.85 -12.86 -5.76
N GLN A 15 -2.44 -12.84 -6.96
CA GLN A 15 -2.16 -11.83 -7.97
C GLN A 15 -2.52 -10.41 -7.51
N LYS A 16 -3.70 -10.22 -6.91
CA LYS A 16 -4.12 -8.93 -6.34
C LYS A 16 -3.15 -8.45 -5.27
N ARG A 17 -2.72 -9.36 -4.38
CA ARG A 17 -1.78 -9.06 -3.30
C ARG A 17 -0.40 -8.66 -3.84
N VAL A 18 0.12 -9.39 -4.83
CA VAL A 18 1.37 -9.03 -5.51
C VAL A 18 1.26 -7.66 -6.18
N LYS A 19 0.12 -7.36 -6.83
CA LYS A 19 -0.11 -6.04 -7.46
C LYS A 19 -0.11 -4.91 -6.44
N ALA A 20 -0.73 -5.11 -5.27
CA ALA A 20 -0.75 -4.13 -4.18
C ALA A 20 0.67 -3.89 -3.61
N ILE A 21 1.42 -4.96 -3.36
CA ILE A 21 2.81 -4.90 -2.89
C ILE A 21 3.69 -4.16 -3.91
N LYS A 22 3.56 -4.48 -5.21
CA LYS A 22 4.29 -3.78 -6.27
C LYS A 22 3.94 -2.30 -6.32
N GLY A 23 2.66 -1.95 -6.20
CA GLY A 23 2.18 -0.56 -6.14
C GLY A 23 2.78 0.20 -4.96
N PHE A 24 2.86 -0.43 -3.79
CA PHE A 24 3.53 0.13 -2.62
C PHE A 24 5.02 0.41 -2.87
N TYR A 25 5.77 -0.55 -3.41
CA TYR A 25 7.20 -0.37 -3.69
C TYR A 25 7.46 0.73 -4.71
N VAL A 26 6.64 0.84 -5.76
CA VAL A 26 6.76 1.93 -6.72
C VAL A 26 6.55 3.28 -6.04
N HIS A 27 5.50 3.42 -5.23
CA HIS A 27 5.22 4.67 -4.53
C HIS A 27 6.34 5.03 -3.53
N LEU A 28 6.84 4.04 -2.77
CA LEU A 28 7.97 4.22 -1.86
C LEU A 28 9.25 4.62 -2.59
N PHE A 29 9.54 3.99 -3.73
CA PHE A 29 10.72 4.32 -4.53
C PHE A 29 10.66 5.74 -5.07
N VAL A 30 9.51 6.17 -5.60
CA VAL A 30 9.32 7.56 -6.07
C VAL A 30 9.46 8.54 -4.92
N TYR A 31 8.85 8.25 -3.75
CA TYR A 31 8.99 9.08 -2.56
C TYR A 31 10.46 9.23 -2.15
N LEU A 32 11.22 8.14 -2.04
CA LEU A 32 12.63 8.20 -1.68
C LEU A 32 13.47 8.91 -2.75
N GLY A 33 13.22 8.64 -4.04
CA GLY A 33 13.96 9.25 -5.15
C GLY A 33 13.78 10.76 -5.23
N VAL A 34 12.54 11.25 -5.13
CA VAL A 34 12.23 12.69 -5.14
C VAL A 34 12.85 13.38 -3.92
N ASN A 35 12.69 12.80 -2.72
CA ASN A 35 13.23 13.40 -1.50
C ASN A 35 14.76 13.40 -1.48
N ALA A 36 15.40 12.32 -1.92
CA ALA A 36 16.85 12.26 -2.08
C ALA A 36 17.34 13.30 -3.09
N PHE A 37 16.65 13.46 -4.23
CA PHE A 37 16.98 14.47 -5.24
C PHE A 37 16.90 15.89 -4.68
N ILE A 38 15.85 16.22 -3.92
CA ILE A 38 15.69 17.54 -3.27
C ILE A 38 16.83 17.81 -2.29
N ILE A 39 17.17 16.83 -1.45
CA ILE A 39 18.26 16.94 -0.46
C ILE A 39 19.60 17.14 -1.18
N LEU A 40 19.89 16.33 -2.21
CA LEU A 40 21.11 16.42 -3.00
C LEU A 40 21.23 17.78 -3.70
N ALA A 41 20.17 18.25 -4.34
CA ALA A 41 20.14 19.54 -5.02
C ALA A 41 20.48 20.68 -4.05
N ARG A 42 19.88 20.69 -2.86
CA ARG A 42 20.14 21.71 -1.83
C ARG A 42 21.57 21.68 -1.29
N ILE A 43 22.13 20.49 -1.07
CA ILE A 43 23.54 20.34 -0.65
C ILE A 43 24.48 20.92 -1.72
N ILE A 44 24.21 20.64 -2.99
CA ILE A 44 25.02 21.14 -4.12
C ILE A 44 24.86 22.66 -4.30
N SER A 45 23.66 23.20 -4.06
CA SER A 45 23.37 24.64 -4.16
C SER A 45 24.03 25.52 -3.08
N GLY A 46 24.78 24.93 -2.14
CA GLY A 46 25.59 25.67 -1.17
C GLY A 46 24.81 26.20 0.04
N GLU A 47 23.55 25.82 0.21
CA GLU A 47 22.73 26.20 1.39
C GLU A 47 23.20 25.51 2.69
N GLY A 48 24.12 24.54 2.59
CA GLY A 48 24.67 23.81 3.72
C GLY A 48 23.63 22.95 4.46
N VAL A 49 24.06 22.33 5.56
CA VAL A 49 23.20 21.44 6.37
C VAL A 49 22.09 22.22 7.11
N GLY A 50 22.17 23.55 7.17
CA GLY A 50 21.20 24.41 7.87
C GLY A 50 19.79 24.41 7.24
N VAL A 51 19.68 24.18 5.94
CA VAL A 51 18.38 24.02 5.25
C VAL A 51 17.68 22.70 5.60
N LEU A 52 18.42 21.73 6.15
CA LEU A 52 17.84 20.53 6.77
C LEU A 52 17.20 20.81 8.15
N LEU A 53 17.24 22.04 8.65
CA LEU A 53 16.56 22.45 9.87
C LEU A 53 15.36 23.36 9.59
N ASP A 54 15.13 23.74 8.34
CA ASP A 54 13.98 24.56 7.98
C ASP A 54 12.71 23.68 7.91
N TRP A 55 11.91 23.76 8.96
CA TRP A 55 10.66 23.02 9.13
C TRP A 55 9.70 23.14 7.93
N SER A 56 9.76 24.28 7.21
CA SER A 56 8.97 24.52 6.00
C SER A 56 9.17 23.42 4.94
N SER A 57 10.39 22.88 4.86
CA SER A 57 10.81 21.89 3.88
C SER A 57 10.49 20.46 4.31
N TYR A 58 10.39 20.22 5.63
CA TYR A 58 10.07 18.91 6.18
C TYR A 58 8.57 18.65 6.25
N GLY A 59 7.74 19.70 6.29
CA GLY A 59 6.29 19.54 6.30
C GLY A 59 5.81 18.65 5.15
N THR A 60 6.24 18.94 3.92
CA THR A 60 5.83 18.15 2.75
C THR A 60 6.32 16.70 2.82
N MET A 61 7.59 16.46 3.20
CA MET A 61 8.11 15.10 3.42
C MET A 61 7.32 14.35 4.49
N PHE A 62 7.02 15.02 5.61
CA PHE A 62 6.32 14.42 6.74
C PHE A 62 4.88 14.02 6.37
N PHE A 63 4.11 14.92 5.77
CA PHE A 63 2.73 14.63 5.34
C PHE A 63 2.68 13.55 4.25
N TRP A 64 3.61 13.56 3.29
CA TRP A 64 3.72 12.48 2.30
C TRP A 64 4.14 11.16 2.94
N GLY A 65 5.05 11.20 3.92
CA GLY A 65 5.46 10.04 4.71
C GLY A 65 4.30 9.38 5.45
N ILE A 66 3.37 10.18 5.98
CA ILE A 66 2.11 9.67 6.56
C ILE A 66 1.28 8.92 5.50
N GLY A 67 1.18 9.46 4.28
CA GLY A 67 0.50 8.78 3.16
C GLY A 67 1.12 7.43 2.80
N ILE A 68 2.46 7.38 2.74
CA ILE A 68 3.21 6.12 2.54
C ILE A 68 2.94 5.13 3.69
N ALA A 69 2.91 5.61 4.93
CA ALA A 69 2.65 4.76 6.09
C ALA A 69 1.24 4.16 6.06
N PHE A 70 0.21 4.94 5.71
CA PHE A 70 -1.15 4.41 5.51
C PHE A 70 -1.21 3.39 4.35
N HIS A 71 -0.49 3.63 3.26
CA HIS A 71 -0.43 2.68 2.16
C HIS A 71 0.26 1.38 2.58
N ALA A 72 1.38 1.46 3.29
CA ALA A 72 2.07 0.30 3.86
C ALA A 72 1.14 -0.50 4.77
N PHE A 73 0.40 0.20 5.63
CA PHE A 73 -0.55 -0.40 6.55
C PHE A 73 -1.71 -1.08 5.83
N GLY A 74 -2.25 -0.48 4.77
CA GLY A 74 -3.27 -1.12 3.93
C GLY A 74 -2.77 -2.39 3.23
N VAL A 75 -1.50 -2.42 2.82
CA VAL A 75 -0.92 -3.56 2.08
C VAL A 75 -0.43 -4.68 3.01
N PHE A 76 0.16 -4.35 4.16
CA PHE A 76 0.81 -5.32 5.05
C PHE A 76 0.14 -5.45 6.43
N GLY A 77 -0.55 -4.40 6.91
CA GLY A 77 -1.10 -4.32 8.26
C GLY A 77 -2.54 -4.85 8.39
N MET A 78 -3.28 -4.98 7.29
CA MET A 78 -4.68 -5.44 7.33
C MET A 78 -4.81 -6.83 7.98
N ASP A 79 -3.89 -7.75 7.66
CA ASP A 79 -3.86 -9.11 8.24
C ASP A 79 -3.52 -9.12 9.74
N PHE A 80 -2.74 -8.14 10.21
CA PHE A 80 -2.37 -8.02 11.62
C PHE A 80 -3.56 -7.57 12.48
N ILE A 81 -4.42 -6.70 11.94
CA ILE A 81 -5.54 -6.11 12.68
C ILE A 81 -6.80 -6.95 12.60
N LEU A 82 -7.13 -7.42 11.40
CA LEU A 82 -8.38 -8.15 11.17
C LEU A 82 -8.19 -9.67 11.29
N GLY A 83 -6.94 -10.13 11.34
CA GLY A 83 -6.55 -11.53 11.41
C GLY A 83 -6.39 -12.17 10.03
N LYS A 84 -5.48 -13.15 9.92
CA LYS A 84 -5.07 -13.86 8.68
C LYS A 84 -6.22 -14.41 7.82
N ASN A 85 -7.43 -14.56 8.36
CA ASN A 85 -8.59 -15.15 7.68
C ASN A 85 -9.73 -14.14 7.42
N TRP A 86 -9.54 -12.85 7.69
CA TRP A 86 -10.60 -11.87 7.49
C TRP A 86 -10.97 -11.69 6.03
N GLU A 87 -9.98 -11.60 5.13
CA GLU A 87 -10.23 -11.52 3.68
C GLU A 87 -11.09 -12.70 3.20
N ASP A 88 -10.73 -13.91 3.61
CA ASP A 88 -11.43 -15.15 3.26
C ASP A 88 -12.88 -15.15 3.76
N LYS A 89 -13.07 -14.74 5.01
CA LYS A 89 -14.41 -14.60 5.61
C LYS A 89 -15.24 -13.57 4.86
N LYS A 90 -14.65 -12.41 4.52
CA LYS A 90 -15.38 -11.32 3.86
C LYS A 90 -15.72 -11.65 2.41
N ILE A 91 -14.82 -12.28 1.68
CA ILE A 91 -15.09 -12.77 0.32
C ILE A 91 -16.24 -13.78 0.33
N LYS A 92 -16.22 -14.73 1.28
CA LYS A 92 -17.29 -15.72 1.42
C LYS A 92 -18.63 -15.07 1.78
N GLU A 93 -18.64 -14.12 2.71
CA GLU A 93 -19.85 -13.36 3.08
C GLU A 93 -20.45 -12.61 1.88
N LEU A 94 -19.62 -11.97 1.06
CA LEU A 94 -20.07 -11.23 -0.12
C LEU A 94 -20.61 -12.18 -1.20
N MET A 95 -19.94 -13.30 -1.46
CA MET A 95 -20.42 -14.31 -2.41
C MET A 95 -21.77 -14.91 -1.98
N ASP A 96 -21.95 -15.18 -0.69
CA ASP A 96 -23.20 -15.74 -0.15
C ASP A 96 -24.34 -14.71 -0.22
N LYS A 97 -24.06 -13.42 0.02
CA LYS A 97 -25.02 -12.31 -0.17
C LYS A 97 -25.45 -12.16 -1.63
N ASP A 98 -24.50 -12.21 -2.56
CA ASP A 98 -24.80 -12.12 -3.99
C ASP A 98 -25.68 -13.30 -4.43
N LYS A 99 -25.36 -14.53 -4.02
CA LYS A 99 -26.23 -15.69 -4.28
C LYS A 99 -27.65 -15.45 -3.77
N LYS A 100 -27.81 -15.00 -2.52
CA LYS A 100 -29.14 -14.81 -1.92
C LYS A 100 -29.98 -13.78 -2.69
N LYS A 101 -29.36 -12.72 -3.23
CA LYS A 101 -30.02 -11.70 -4.04
C LYS A 101 -30.53 -12.19 -5.40
N TYR A 102 -29.98 -13.28 -5.95
CA TYR A 102 -30.46 -13.87 -7.21
C TYR A 102 -31.63 -14.86 -7.04
N TRP A 103 -31.89 -15.32 -5.80
CA TRP A 103 -32.96 -16.26 -5.47
C TRP A 103 -34.18 -15.60 -4.81
N GLU A 104 -34.12 -14.28 -4.60
CA GLU A 104 -35.25 -13.40 -4.22
C GLU A 104 -35.72 -12.63 -5.47
#